data_AF-A0A3R9M9G9-F1
#
_entry.id   AF-A0A3R9M9G9-F1
#
_cell.length_a   1.000
_cell.length_b   1.000
_cell.length_c   1.000
_cell.angle_alpha   90.00
_cell.angle_beta   90.00
_cell.angle_gamma   90.00
#
_symmetry.space_group_name_H-M   'P 1'
#
loop_
_entity.id
_entity.type
_entity.pdbx_description
1 polymer ?
#
loop_
_entity_poly.entity_id
_entity_poly.type
_entity_poly.pdbx_seq_one_letter_code
_entity_poly.pdbx_strand_id
1 'polypeptide(L)'
;MKGWLIWVLGLVLTTFSARAQTTQLDTLYERALAGSRPALTRLVRLTRSYQRVHYYIGRHQRKGRLGNLAAGNLQSLVVFSAPELPGWPLDFSRNHLALVRRRLPDLRYFLEYQQWGLSRLEDDSSSIYHLRLLPAGQWVSKVKPPAALAYAAGEGRRLDSLWQIRSPLLLRELPRYAYWHRQHGFLSDDLVAFMEQATGLQVGVLNYTADTVYALGYDYHDVALRNYTVFWARHYQQFRWNPQLGRFEAPALPIRPRSTVQLLLDQIVSPDSATAFRAYTAFIEQNIRVPWKKGPELFSFFPNRALPSRWEQFVHGKQALRAYLRPGNLPLTLPPLLLQQSQQLLQPLPFGQRYQLENQLMRQLSLETITAFELTMLDYQRNEAAQESVGRILDVWYSRHWPEVTGTERALGLYLKKIRVYDDLGIVGISNNFIYKLNTLRGQPRRIVRHLRATAPDAAVRQTARQALRPHWSYRARRTFSRVRPTSVPAKLYNADSLRQVLQGLGLDVYPAGQLDVARVDTALKYDAPIGFVGGLSCRTTTLQPLIRLLEAHFRTDLRFGPAFGDWRMSGSPSVVHRARAWRWYLRRQELLGKDTAPISFVQKNSFRRHSPAGTWKRKLRRFTRRLFH
;
A
#
# COMPACT_ATOMS: atom_id res chain seq x y z
N MET A 1 -52.67 -6.75 -5.76
CA MET A 1 -52.30 -8.19 -5.90
C MET A 1 -51.20 -8.50 -6.92
N LYS A 2 -51.05 -7.77 -8.05
CA LYS A 2 -49.97 -8.04 -9.04
C LYS A 2 -48.54 -7.72 -8.57
N GLY A 3 -48.34 -6.82 -7.60
CA GLY A 3 -47.02 -6.47 -7.06
C GLY A 3 -46.42 -7.50 -6.08
N TRP A 4 -47.26 -8.25 -5.38
CA TRP A 4 -46.82 -9.24 -4.39
C TRP A 4 -46.33 -10.53 -5.07
N LEU A 5 -46.97 -10.94 -6.18
CA LEU A 5 -46.58 -12.10 -6.98
C LEU A 5 -45.19 -11.92 -7.63
N ILE A 6 -44.85 -10.69 -8.08
CA ILE A 6 -43.55 -10.37 -8.70
C ILE A 6 -42.42 -10.39 -7.67
N TRP A 7 -42.70 -9.97 -6.43
CA TRP A 7 -41.72 -10.03 -5.34
C TRP A 7 -41.46 -11.46 -4.86
N VAL A 8 -42.50 -12.29 -4.75
CA VAL A 8 -42.38 -13.71 -4.40
C VAL A 8 -41.67 -14.51 -5.51
N LEU A 9 -41.99 -14.28 -6.79
CA LEU A 9 -41.24 -14.87 -7.91
C LEU A 9 -39.78 -14.40 -7.97
N GLY A 10 -39.50 -13.15 -7.62
CA GLY A 10 -38.13 -12.62 -7.50
C GLY A 10 -37.33 -13.29 -6.37
N LEU A 11 -37.97 -13.58 -5.24
CA LEU A 11 -37.35 -14.28 -4.09
C LEU A 11 -37.14 -15.78 -4.36
N VAL A 12 -38.09 -16.42 -5.06
CA VAL A 12 -37.98 -17.83 -5.50
C VAL A 12 -36.93 -18.00 -6.59
N LEU A 13 -36.81 -17.07 -7.54
CA LEU A 13 -35.78 -17.12 -8.59
C LEU A 13 -34.37 -16.80 -8.09
N THR A 14 -34.24 -15.91 -7.09
CA THR A 14 -32.92 -15.64 -6.47
C THR A 14 -32.44 -16.81 -5.62
N THR A 15 -33.34 -17.46 -4.87
CA THR A 15 -33.02 -18.69 -4.12
C THR A 15 -32.77 -19.91 -5.04
N PHE A 16 -33.49 -20.04 -6.16
CA PHE A 16 -33.18 -21.05 -7.19
C PHE A 16 -31.84 -20.79 -7.89
N SER A 17 -31.50 -19.53 -8.19
CA SER A 17 -30.21 -19.19 -8.82
C SER A 17 -29.02 -19.45 -7.89
N ALA A 18 -29.19 -19.23 -6.58
CA ALA A 18 -28.17 -19.54 -5.58
C ALA A 18 -27.99 -21.05 -5.42
N ARG A 19 -29.09 -21.83 -5.38
CA ARG A 19 -29.05 -23.30 -5.35
C ARG A 19 -28.43 -23.89 -6.62
N ALA A 20 -28.79 -23.39 -7.80
CA ALA A 20 -28.24 -23.86 -9.07
C ALA A 20 -26.74 -23.55 -9.22
N GLN A 21 -26.27 -22.41 -8.70
CA GLN A 21 -24.84 -22.06 -8.68
C GLN A 21 -24.05 -22.93 -7.70
N THR A 22 -24.61 -23.28 -6.54
CA THR A 22 -23.98 -24.24 -5.62
C THR A 22 -23.88 -25.63 -6.26
N THR A 23 -24.95 -26.15 -6.88
CA THR A 23 -24.91 -27.48 -7.51
C THR A 23 -23.92 -27.55 -8.68
N GLN A 24 -23.77 -26.47 -9.46
CA GLN A 24 -22.76 -26.38 -10.53
C GLN A 24 -21.33 -26.33 -10.01
N LEU A 25 -21.08 -25.63 -8.90
CA LEU A 25 -19.77 -25.59 -8.26
C LEU A 25 -19.43 -26.95 -7.65
N ASP A 26 -20.39 -27.62 -7.02
CA ASP A 26 -20.20 -28.95 -6.43
C ASP A 26 -19.89 -30.00 -7.51
N THR A 27 -20.60 -30.00 -8.64
CA THR A 27 -20.26 -30.90 -9.77
C THR A 27 -18.91 -30.58 -10.41
N LEU A 28 -18.55 -29.30 -10.53
CA LEU A 28 -17.22 -28.91 -11.00
C LEU A 28 -16.13 -29.34 -10.02
N TYR A 29 -16.42 -29.33 -8.72
CA TYR A 29 -15.51 -29.74 -7.66
C TYR A 29 -15.29 -31.25 -7.64
N GLU A 30 -16.36 -32.04 -7.68
CA GLU A 30 -16.29 -33.51 -7.76
C GLU A 30 -15.54 -33.98 -9.02
N ARG A 31 -15.79 -33.33 -10.17
CA ARG A 31 -15.06 -33.64 -11.40
C ARG A 31 -13.58 -33.26 -11.32
N ALA A 32 -13.25 -32.16 -10.63
CA ALA A 32 -11.86 -31.79 -10.39
C ALA A 32 -11.15 -32.77 -9.45
N LEU A 33 -11.83 -33.26 -8.40
CA LEU A 33 -11.31 -34.31 -7.50
C LEU A 33 -11.09 -35.64 -8.22
N ALA A 34 -11.94 -35.96 -9.21
CA ALA A 34 -11.76 -37.11 -10.10
C ALA A 34 -10.69 -36.91 -11.19
N GLY A 35 -9.89 -35.83 -11.13
CA GLY A 35 -8.75 -35.60 -12.02
C GLY A 35 -9.06 -34.84 -13.31
N SER A 36 -10.26 -34.28 -13.48
CA SER A 36 -10.63 -33.52 -14.69
C SER A 36 -9.91 -32.17 -14.78
N ARG A 37 -8.86 -32.10 -15.61
CA ARG A 37 -8.13 -30.86 -15.93
C ARG A 37 -9.04 -29.71 -16.43
N PRO A 38 -10.06 -29.94 -17.28
CA PRO A 38 -11.00 -28.90 -17.68
C PRO A 38 -11.83 -28.34 -16.52
N ALA A 39 -12.27 -29.21 -15.60
CA ALA A 39 -13.03 -28.79 -14.42
C ALA A 39 -12.16 -27.94 -13.50
N LEU A 40 -10.92 -28.36 -13.23
CA LEU A 40 -9.94 -27.62 -12.43
C LEU A 40 -9.67 -26.23 -13.03
N THR A 41 -9.45 -26.15 -14.35
CA THR A 41 -9.20 -24.89 -15.05
C THR A 41 -10.39 -23.93 -14.96
N ARG A 42 -11.61 -24.47 -15.04
CA ARG A 42 -12.85 -23.70 -14.93
C ARG A 42 -13.11 -23.25 -13.50
N LEU A 43 -12.80 -24.08 -12.51
CA LEU A 43 -12.87 -23.76 -11.08
C LEU A 43 -11.93 -22.59 -10.73
N VAL A 44 -10.66 -22.68 -11.15
CA VAL A 44 -9.65 -21.62 -10.98
C VAL A 44 -10.06 -20.29 -11.62
N ARG A 45 -10.76 -20.32 -12.76
CA ARG A 45 -11.29 -19.11 -13.40
C ARG A 45 -12.47 -18.51 -12.65
N LEU A 46 -13.36 -19.33 -12.11
CA LEU A 46 -14.55 -18.89 -11.36
C LEU A 46 -14.17 -18.34 -9.98
N THR A 47 -13.14 -18.91 -9.35
CA THR A 47 -12.67 -18.50 -8.03
C THR A 47 -11.47 -17.57 -8.13
N ARG A 48 -11.69 -16.33 -8.54
CA ARG A 48 -10.67 -15.25 -8.47
C ARG A 48 -10.44 -14.73 -7.05
N SER A 49 -10.45 -15.61 -6.05
CA SER A 49 -9.84 -15.41 -4.74
C SER A 49 -9.16 -16.72 -4.35
N TYR A 50 -7.85 -16.78 -4.59
CA TYR A 50 -6.98 -17.96 -4.44
C TYR A 50 -7.07 -18.60 -3.02
N GLN A 51 -7.49 -17.83 -2.02
CA GLN A 51 -7.60 -18.26 -0.62
C GLN A 51 -8.84 -19.13 -0.32
N ARG A 52 -9.98 -18.94 -1.01
CA ARG A 52 -11.19 -19.73 -0.71
C ARG A 52 -11.13 -21.16 -1.24
N VAL A 53 -10.43 -21.39 -2.34
CA VAL A 53 -10.25 -22.75 -2.91
C VAL A 53 -9.28 -23.57 -2.08
N HIS A 54 -8.17 -23.00 -1.62
CA HIS A 54 -7.26 -23.70 -0.70
C HIS A 54 -7.93 -24.01 0.65
N TYR A 55 -8.76 -23.08 1.16
CA TYR A 55 -9.54 -23.31 2.38
C TYR A 55 -10.57 -24.44 2.22
N TYR A 56 -11.25 -24.54 1.07
CA TYR A 56 -12.22 -25.61 0.79
C TYR A 56 -11.56 -26.95 0.44
N ILE A 57 -10.44 -26.96 -0.28
CA ILE A 57 -9.65 -28.17 -0.59
C ILE A 57 -9.05 -28.74 0.69
N GLY A 58 -8.50 -27.89 1.58
CA GLY A 58 -8.02 -28.32 2.89
C GLY A 58 -9.14 -28.84 3.80
N ARG A 59 -10.38 -28.36 3.64
CA ARG A 59 -11.54 -28.84 4.40
C ARG A 59 -12.13 -30.15 3.84
N HIS A 60 -12.11 -30.36 2.52
CA HIS A 60 -12.64 -31.58 1.89
C HIS A 60 -11.64 -32.75 1.86
N GLN A 61 -10.33 -32.49 1.78
CA GLN A 61 -9.31 -33.53 1.96
C GLN A 61 -9.35 -34.16 3.38
N ARG A 62 -10.01 -33.50 4.36
CA ARG A 62 -10.27 -34.06 5.70
C ARG A 62 -11.47 -35.03 5.77
N LYS A 63 -12.28 -35.19 4.72
CA LYS A 63 -13.51 -36.02 4.76
C LYS A 63 -13.57 -37.16 3.73
N GLY A 64 -12.58 -37.35 2.88
CA GLY A 64 -12.58 -38.38 1.83
C GLY A 64 -11.57 -39.52 2.08
N ARG A 65 -11.88 -40.70 1.52
CA ARG A 65 -11.17 -42.01 1.56
C ARG A 65 -9.62 -42.01 1.52
N LEU A 66 -8.96 -40.91 1.18
CA LEU A 66 -7.50 -40.75 1.29
C LEU A 66 -7.01 -40.57 2.75
N GLY A 67 -7.90 -40.24 3.69
CA GLY A 67 -7.59 -40.24 5.12
C GLY A 67 -7.37 -41.63 5.73
N ASN A 68 -7.83 -42.70 5.07
CA ASN A 68 -7.79 -44.07 5.60
C ASN A 68 -6.66 -44.95 5.04
N LEU A 69 -5.79 -44.43 4.16
CA LEU A 69 -4.71 -45.21 3.52
C LEU A 69 -3.29 -44.71 3.86
N ALA A 70 -3.15 -43.84 4.85
CA ALA A 70 -1.87 -43.25 5.26
C ALA A 70 -1.43 -43.79 6.65
N ALA A 71 -1.22 -45.10 6.74
CA ALA A 71 -0.73 -45.77 7.95
C ALA A 71 0.46 -46.71 7.63
N GLY A 72 1.64 -46.37 8.17
CA GLY A 72 2.87 -47.19 8.21
C GLY A 72 4.06 -46.53 7.47
N ASN A 73 5.33 -46.54 7.89
CA ASN A 73 6.06 -46.94 9.11
C ASN A 73 7.43 -46.18 9.09
N LEU A 74 7.92 -45.64 10.21
CA LEU A 74 9.33 -45.25 10.38
C LEU A 74 9.76 -45.39 11.85
N GLN A 75 10.60 -46.40 12.08
CA GLN A 75 11.09 -46.86 13.38
C GLN A 75 12.59 -46.57 13.56
N SER A 76 13.10 -45.47 13.01
CA SER A 76 14.52 -45.13 13.17
C SER A 76 14.70 -43.63 13.26
N LEU A 77 14.70 -43.11 14.49
CA LEU A 77 15.56 -42.03 15.01
C LEU A 77 14.95 -41.49 16.32
N VAL A 78 15.57 -41.92 17.42
CA VAL A 78 15.55 -41.37 18.80
C VAL A 78 14.41 -41.78 19.74
N VAL A 79 14.85 -42.55 20.75
CA VAL A 79 14.34 -42.83 22.11
C VAL A 79 13.12 -42.01 22.57
N PHE A 80 11.94 -42.60 22.38
CA PHE A 80 10.84 -42.51 23.35
C PHE A 80 10.65 -43.92 23.94
N SER A 81 10.51 -44.04 25.25
CA SER A 81 10.05 -45.29 25.87
C SER A 81 8.64 -45.59 25.37
N ALA A 82 8.40 -46.82 24.96
CA ALA A 82 7.32 -47.20 24.05
C ALA A 82 5.85 -47.15 24.54
N PRO A 83 5.43 -46.76 25.77
CA PRO A 83 3.98 -46.75 26.06
C PRO A 83 3.26 -45.38 26.04
N GLU A 84 3.91 -44.23 25.80
CA GLU A 84 3.23 -42.91 25.98
C GLU A 84 2.79 -42.15 24.71
N LEU A 85 2.80 -42.78 23.53
CA LEU A 85 2.26 -42.15 22.30
C LEU A 85 1.36 -43.13 21.53
N PRO A 86 0.09 -42.80 21.25
CA PRO A 86 -0.69 -43.54 20.26
C PRO A 86 -0.01 -43.39 18.89
N GLY A 87 0.60 -44.47 18.41
CA GLY A 87 1.39 -44.48 17.18
C GLY A 87 0.55 -44.25 15.94
N TRP A 88 0.78 -43.12 15.26
CA TRP A 88 0.40 -42.91 13.86
C TRP A 88 1.53 -42.14 13.14
N PRO A 89 2.24 -42.74 12.17
CA PRO A 89 3.41 -42.14 11.52
C PRO A 89 3.04 -41.15 10.40
N LEU A 90 3.78 -40.03 10.32
CA LEU A 90 3.72 -39.05 9.22
C LEU A 90 4.89 -39.27 8.27
N ASP A 91 4.64 -39.77 7.06
CA ASP A 91 5.65 -39.90 6.01
C ASP A 91 5.76 -38.57 5.23
N PHE A 92 6.96 -37.98 5.16
CA PHE A 92 7.21 -37.00 4.11
C PHE A 92 7.24 -37.80 2.80
N SER A 93 6.39 -37.47 1.82
CA SER A 93 6.48 -38.15 0.52
C SER A 93 7.94 -38.20 0.08
N ARG A 94 8.42 -39.37 -0.37
CA ARG A 94 9.78 -39.51 -0.95
C ARG A 94 10.07 -38.38 -1.94
N ASN A 95 9.03 -37.87 -2.60
CA ASN A 95 9.07 -36.71 -3.50
C ASN A 95 9.40 -35.38 -2.81
N HIS A 96 8.98 -35.11 -1.57
CA HIS A 96 9.32 -33.89 -0.81
C HIS A 96 10.75 -33.95 -0.26
N LEU A 97 11.16 -35.07 0.34
CA LEU A 97 12.56 -35.25 0.77
C LEU A 97 13.51 -35.32 -0.44
N ALA A 98 13.09 -35.94 -1.55
CA ALA A 98 13.82 -35.87 -2.81
C ALA A 98 13.79 -34.47 -3.41
N LEU A 99 12.72 -33.68 -3.29
CA LEU A 99 12.68 -32.29 -3.72
C LEU A 99 13.67 -31.43 -2.92
N VAL A 100 13.68 -31.57 -1.60
CA VAL A 100 14.63 -30.85 -0.72
C VAL A 100 16.06 -31.30 -1.01
N ARG A 101 16.33 -32.61 -1.14
CA ARG A 101 17.66 -33.14 -1.49
C ARG A 101 18.09 -32.78 -2.92
N ARG A 102 17.17 -32.70 -3.88
CA ARG A 102 17.43 -32.34 -5.29
C ARG A 102 17.59 -30.84 -5.48
N ARG A 103 16.99 -30.02 -4.61
CA ARG A 103 17.16 -28.55 -4.54
C ARG A 103 18.35 -28.15 -3.68
N LEU A 104 18.89 -29.05 -2.84
CA LEU A 104 20.04 -28.81 -2.00
C LEU A 104 21.28 -28.29 -2.77
N PRO A 105 21.58 -28.77 -3.99
CA PRO A 105 22.63 -28.20 -4.85
C PRO A 105 22.27 -26.83 -5.44
N ASP A 106 21.00 -26.56 -5.76
CA ASP A 106 20.53 -25.24 -6.22
C ASP A 106 20.55 -24.19 -5.08
N LEU A 107 20.50 -24.65 -3.84
CA LEU A 107 20.70 -23.85 -2.63
C LEU A 107 22.19 -23.51 -2.38
N ARG A 108 23.14 -24.11 -3.14
CA ARG A 108 24.59 -23.86 -2.97
C ARG A 108 25.13 -22.62 -3.69
N TYR A 109 24.33 -21.87 -4.44
CA TYR A 109 24.82 -20.71 -5.19
C TYR A 109 24.05 -19.41 -4.96
N PHE A 110 23.92 -19.02 -3.69
CA PHE A 110 23.63 -17.63 -3.34
C PHE A 110 24.85 -17.05 -2.65
N LEU A 111 25.65 -16.31 -3.42
CA LEU A 111 26.87 -15.61 -2.97
C LEU A 111 26.56 -14.64 -1.81
N GLU A 112 25.30 -14.26 -1.62
CA GLU A 112 24.85 -13.35 -0.56
C GLU A 112 24.95 -13.93 0.87
N TYR A 113 25.00 -15.26 1.05
CA TYR A 113 25.07 -15.87 2.39
C TYR A 113 26.46 -15.86 3.02
N GLN A 114 27.54 -15.78 2.23
CA GLN A 114 28.91 -15.67 2.75
C GLN A 114 29.16 -14.33 3.47
N GLN A 115 28.41 -13.28 3.12
CA GLN A 115 28.53 -11.95 3.71
C GLN A 115 27.96 -11.89 5.14
N TRP A 116 27.29 -12.95 5.60
CA TRP A 116 26.57 -13.02 6.89
C TRP A 116 27.35 -13.81 7.95
N GLY A 117 28.57 -14.26 7.65
CA GLY A 117 29.39 -15.04 8.60
C GLY A 117 28.79 -16.41 8.96
N LEU A 118 27.89 -16.95 8.14
CA LEU A 118 27.34 -18.29 8.34
C LEU A 118 28.31 -19.31 7.73
N SER A 119 28.93 -20.13 8.58
CA SER A 119 29.77 -21.25 8.15
C SER A 119 28.93 -22.27 7.39
N ARG A 120 29.62 -23.11 6.59
CA ARG A 120 29.06 -24.22 5.85
C ARG A 120 28.08 -25.02 6.72
N LEU A 121 26.89 -25.29 6.17
CA LEU A 121 26.02 -26.39 6.61
C LEU A 121 26.72 -27.72 6.29
N GLU A 122 27.84 -27.97 6.96
CA GLU A 122 28.51 -29.26 6.99
C GLU A 122 28.26 -29.84 8.39
N ASP A 123 27.60 -31.00 8.42
CA ASP A 123 27.63 -32.00 9.47
C ASP A 123 26.99 -31.76 10.84
N ASP A 124 26.04 -30.84 11.02
CA ASP A 124 25.12 -31.00 12.15
C ASP A 124 23.66 -30.65 11.90
N SER A 125 22.82 -31.57 12.32
CA SER A 125 21.37 -31.61 12.17
C SER A 125 20.62 -30.68 13.15
N SER A 126 21.28 -29.63 13.65
CA SER A 126 20.97 -29.08 14.98
C SER A 126 20.41 -27.66 15.07
N SER A 127 20.16 -26.91 13.99
CA SER A 127 19.43 -25.62 14.12
C SER A 127 18.36 -25.37 13.06
N ILE A 128 17.23 -26.08 13.22
CA ILE A 128 15.92 -25.80 12.57
C ILE A 128 15.25 -24.54 13.20
N TYR A 129 15.90 -23.92 14.19
CA TYR A 129 15.33 -22.89 15.07
C TYR A 129 16.27 -21.69 15.22
N HIS A 130 15.70 -20.51 15.43
CA HIS A 130 16.39 -19.24 15.67
C HIS A 130 15.87 -18.60 16.95
N LEU A 131 16.74 -18.36 17.94
CA LEU A 131 16.37 -17.75 19.22
C LEU A 131 16.70 -16.27 19.27
N ARG A 132 15.80 -15.48 19.86
CA ARG A 132 15.95 -14.04 20.09
C ARG A 132 15.36 -13.68 21.45
N LEU A 133 15.92 -12.67 22.12
CA LEU A 133 15.25 -12.06 23.28
C LEU A 133 14.01 -11.30 22.84
N LEU A 134 12.97 -11.36 23.68
CA LEU A 134 11.82 -10.48 23.60
C LEU A 134 12.27 -9.01 23.83
N PRO A 135 11.77 -8.02 23.07
CA PRO A 135 12.17 -6.63 23.27
C PRO A 135 11.76 -6.15 24.67
N ALA A 136 12.60 -5.33 25.28
CA ALA A 136 12.27 -4.67 26.54
C ALA A 136 10.95 -3.88 26.39
N GLY A 137 9.99 -4.13 27.27
CA GLY A 137 8.69 -3.43 27.29
C GLY A 137 7.58 -4.06 26.44
N GLN A 138 7.84 -5.10 25.64
CA GLN A 138 6.79 -5.85 24.92
C GLN A 138 6.09 -6.90 25.81
N TRP A 139 5.68 -6.50 27.01
CA TRP A 139 4.96 -7.37 27.92
C TRP A 139 3.47 -7.32 27.61
N VAL A 140 2.87 -8.47 27.32
CA VAL A 140 1.42 -8.56 27.16
C VAL A 140 0.79 -8.39 28.54
N SER A 141 0.04 -7.31 28.74
CA SER A 141 -0.49 -6.93 30.06
C SER A 141 -1.48 -7.93 30.66
N LYS A 142 -1.97 -8.91 29.87
CA LYS A 142 -2.79 -10.03 30.33
C LYS A 142 -2.50 -11.28 29.49
N VAL A 143 -1.61 -12.13 29.97
CA VAL A 143 -1.45 -13.48 29.42
C VAL A 143 -2.50 -14.39 30.05
N LYS A 144 -3.22 -15.13 29.20
CA LYS A 144 -4.19 -16.13 29.64
C LYS A 144 -3.47 -17.24 30.43
N PRO A 145 -4.05 -17.74 31.53
CA PRO A 145 -3.48 -18.90 32.22
C PRO A 145 -3.45 -20.12 31.28
N PRO A 146 -2.51 -21.07 31.47
CA PRO A 146 -2.41 -22.27 30.64
C PRO A 146 -3.73 -23.03 30.46
N ALA A 147 -4.57 -23.15 31.49
CA ALA A 147 -5.88 -23.80 31.36
C ALA A 147 -6.83 -23.07 30.39
N ALA A 148 -6.78 -21.74 30.34
CA ALA A 148 -7.56 -20.97 29.38
C ALA A 148 -7.04 -21.12 27.95
N LEU A 149 -5.76 -21.43 27.78
CA LEU A 149 -5.19 -21.82 26.49
C LEU A 149 -5.62 -23.24 26.09
N ALA A 150 -5.92 -24.11 27.06
CA ALA A 150 -6.28 -25.50 26.84
C ALA A 150 -7.78 -25.76 26.51
N TYR A 151 -8.61 -24.73 26.36
CA TYR A 151 -10.05 -24.83 25.99
C TYR A 151 -10.86 -25.84 26.83
N ALA A 152 -10.65 -25.86 28.15
CA ALA A 152 -11.42 -26.70 29.09
C ALA A 152 -11.32 -28.23 28.88
N ALA A 153 -10.36 -28.74 28.12
CA ALA A 153 -10.07 -30.17 28.18
C ALA A 153 -9.45 -30.54 29.53
N GLY A 154 -9.56 -31.81 29.92
CA GLY A 154 -9.11 -32.32 31.23
C GLY A 154 -7.65 -32.01 31.58
N GLU A 155 -6.78 -31.76 30.59
CA GLU A 155 -5.37 -31.43 30.82
C GLU A 155 -5.13 -29.98 31.28
N GLY A 156 -6.11 -29.08 31.20
CA GLY A 156 -5.94 -27.66 31.60
C GLY A 156 -5.49 -27.51 33.05
N ARG A 157 -6.08 -28.29 33.97
CA ARG A 157 -5.68 -28.28 35.39
C ARG A 157 -4.23 -28.72 35.60
N ARG A 158 -3.78 -29.73 34.83
CA ARG A 158 -2.40 -30.22 34.90
C ARG A 158 -1.41 -29.14 34.44
N LEU A 159 -1.72 -28.45 33.34
CA LEU A 159 -0.88 -27.36 32.82
C LEU A 159 -0.82 -26.18 33.81
N ASP A 160 -1.94 -25.83 34.44
CA ASP A 160 -1.96 -24.81 35.50
C ASP A 160 -1.13 -25.23 36.72
N SER A 161 -1.23 -26.49 37.16
CA SER A 161 -0.40 -27.00 38.26
C SER A 161 1.09 -26.90 37.92
N LEU A 162 1.51 -27.28 36.70
CA LEU A 162 2.90 -27.13 36.25
C LEU A 162 3.36 -25.67 36.25
N TRP A 163 2.48 -24.73 35.89
CA TRP A 163 2.75 -23.30 35.97
C TRP A 163 2.86 -22.79 37.41
N GLN A 164 1.98 -23.21 38.30
CA GLN A 164 2.00 -22.80 39.71
C GLN A 164 3.28 -23.26 40.42
N ILE A 165 3.69 -24.50 40.20
CA ILE A 165 4.94 -25.05 40.77
C ILE A 165 6.20 -24.63 40.01
N ARG A 166 6.07 -23.77 38.98
CA ARG A 166 7.18 -23.27 38.15
C ARG A 166 8.02 -24.39 37.54
N SER A 167 7.36 -25.47 37.10
CA SER A 167 8.04 -26.59 36.47
C SER A 167 8.38 -26.30 35.01
N PRO A 168 9.64 -26.45 34.58
CA PRO A 168 10.01 -26.27 33.16
C PRO A 168 9.33 -27.31 32.25
N LEU A 169 8.79 -28.40 32.82
CA LEU A 169 7.99 -29.39 32.08
C LEU A 169 6.79 -28.74 31.37
N LEU A 170 6.25 -27.64 31.92
CA LEU A 170 5.21 -26.85 31.27
C LEU A 170 5.61 -26.44 29.85
N LEU A 171 6.88 -26.04 29.65
CA LEU A 171 7.36 -25.54 28.37
C LEU A 171 7.32 -26.62 27.29
N ARG A 172 7.43 -27.90 27.66
CA ARG A 172 7.24 -29.05 26.76
C ARG A 172 5.76 -29.36 26.55
N GLU A 173 5.00 -29.45 27.63
CA GLU A 173 3.63 -29.97 27.61
C GLU A 173 2.65 -29.04 26.92
N LEU A 174 2.79 -27.72 27.11
CA LEU A 174 1.86 -26.76 26.55
C LEU A 174 1.90 -26.72 25.00
N PRO A 175 3.06 -26.62 24.33
CA PRO A 175 3.14 -26.76 22.88
C PRO A 175 2.71 -28.14 22.37
N ARG A 176 3.05 -29.23 23.09
CA ARG A 176 2.61 -30.60 22.76
C ARG A 176 1.10 -30.70 22.72
N TYR A 177 0.44 -30.18 23.75
CA TYR A 177 -1.01 -30.13 23.86
C TYR A 177 -1.62 -29.30 22.70
N ALA A 178 -1.07 -28.11 22.44
CA ALA A 178 -1.51 -27.24 21.35
C ALA A 178 -1.41 -27.92 19.97
N TYR A 179 -0.32 -28.65 19.73
CA TYR A 179 -0.11 -29.43 18.51
C TYR A 179 -1.15 -30.54 18.37
N TRP A 180 -1.37 -31.32 19.43
CA TRP A 180 -2.34 -32.42 19.46
C TRP A 180 -3.77 -31.94 19.19
N HIS A 181 -4.17 -30.82 19.79
CA HIS A 181 -5.52 -30.30 19.69
C HIS A 181 -5.73 -29.26 18.58
N ARG A 182 -4.76 -29.03 17.69
CA ARG A 182 -4.86 -28.00 16.65
C ARG A 182 -6.13 -28.10 15.79
N GLN A 183 -6.59 -29.33 15.52
CA GLN A 183 -7.80 -29.57 14.73
C GLN A 183 -9.09 -28.99 15.36
N HIS A 184 -9.07 -28.66 16.65
CA HIS A 184 -10.19 -28.08 17.40
C HIS A 184 -10.20 -26.55 17.41
N GLY A 185 -9.41 -25.90 16.53
CA GLY A 185 -9.41 -24.44 16.38
C GLY A 185 -8.45 -23.70 17.32
N PHE A 186 -7.35 -24.35 17.71
CA PHE A 186 -6.36 -23.78 18.62
C PHE A 186 -5.74 -22.49 18.05
N LEU A 187 -5.87 -21.38 18.78
CA LEU A 187 -5.24 -20.09 18.45
C LEU A 187 -3.76 -20.13 18.86
N SER A 188 -2.91 -20.49 17.91
CA SER A 188 -1.47 -20.62 18.12
C SER A 188 -0.77 -19.33 18.59
N ASP A 189 -1.39 -18.16 18.40
CA ASP A 189 -0.82 -16.87 18.78
C ASP A 189 -0.86 -16.65 20.30
N ASP A 190 -1.92 -17.10 21.00
CA ASP A 190 -2.02 -17.00 22.45
C ASP A 190 -0.98 -17.91 23.14
N LEU A 191 -0.71 -19.09 22.57
CA LEU A 191 0.36 -19.99 23.00
C LEU A 191 1.73 -19.33 22.85
N VAL A 192 2.03 -18.81 21.66
CA VAL A 192 3.33 -18.18 21.41
C VAL A 192 3.53 -17.01 22.37
N ALA A 193 2.52 -16.15 22.53
CA ALA A 193 2.57 -15.03 23.48
C ALA A 193 2.81 -15.50 24.93
N PHE A 194 2.14 -16.58 25.37
CA PHE A 194 2.39 -17.17 26.69
C PHE A 194 3.83 -17.63 26.83
N MET A 195 4.34 -18.39 25.87
CA MET A 195 5.69 -18.95 25.90
C MET A 195 6.77 -17.86 25.85
N GLU A 196 6.56 -16.82 25.05
CA GLU A 196 7.43 -15.66 24.96
C GLU A 196 7.49 -14.90 26.29
N GLN A 197 6.35 -14.71 26.96
CA GLN A 197 6.32 -14.09 28.28
C GLN A 197 6.94 -14.98 29.36
N ALA A 198 6.64 -16.27 29.34
CA ALA A 198 7.12 -17.23 30.32
C ALA A 198 8.64 -17.43 30.25
N THR A 199 9.29 -17.11 29.12
CA THR A 199 10.72 -17.35 28.92
C THR A 199 11.54 -16.10 28.57
N GLY A 200 10.89 -15.01 28.16
CA GLY A 200 11.57 -13.87 27.54
C GLY A 200 12.20 -14.19 26.19
N LEU A 201 11.89 -15.33 25.57
CA LEU A 201 12.47 -15.78 24.30
C LEU A 201 11.43 -15.88 23.19
N GLN A 202 11.77 -15.33 22.03
CA GLN A 202 11.07 -15.61 20.78
C GLN A 202 11.78 -16.74 20.03
N VAL A 203 11.01 -17.75 19.66
CA VAL A 203 11.49 -18.95 18.95
C VAL A 203 11.03 -18.89 17.50
N GLY A 204 11.96 -18.55 16.61
CA GLY A 204 11.77 -18.63 15.17
C GLY A 204 11.97 -20.07 14.69
N VAL A 205 11.06 -20.57 13.87
CA VAL A 205 11.10 -21.95 13.36
C VAL A 205 10.84 -21.99 11.87
N LEU A 206 11.38 -22.99 11.17
CA LEU A 206 11.09 -23.14 9.74
C LEU A 206 9.62 -23.53 9.51
N ASN A 207 8.96 -22.87 8.56
CA ASN A 207 7.64 -23.26 8.05
C ASN A 207 7.77 -24.20 6.82
N TYR A 208 6.65 -24.50 6.17
CA TYR A 208 6.60 -25.38 4.99
C TYR A 208 7.28 -24.81 3.73
N THR A 209 7.55 -23.50 3.68
CA THR A 209 8.31 -22.85 2.60
C THR A 209 9.79 -22.71 2.90
N ALA A 210 10.26 -23.29 4.02
CA ALA A 210 11.61 -23.13 4.55
C ALA A 210 11.97 -21.68 4.92
N ASP A 211 10.97 -20.86 5.25
CA ASP A 211 11.17 -19.54 5.85
C ASP A 211 11.10 -19.64 7.37
N THR A 212 11.92 -18.83 8.07
CA THR A 212 11.89 -18.74 9.54
C THR A 212 10.74 -17.84 9.98
N VAL A 213 9.72 -18.42 10.61
CA VAL A 213 8.56 -17.71 11.14
C VAL A 213 8.59 -17.68 12.67
N TYR A 214 8.13 -16.56 13.26
CA TYR A 214 8.01 -16.37 14.71
C TYR A 214 6.56 -16.43 15.19
N ALA A 215 5.60 -16.31 14.26
CA ALA A 215 4.18 -16.46 14.51
C ALA A 215 3.68 -17.74 13.84
N LEU A 216 2.73 -18.42 14.48
CA LEU A 216 2.23 -19.72 14.04
C LEU A 216 0.84 -19.64 13.38
N GLY A 217 0.16 -18.48 13.46
CA GLY A 217 -1.22 -18.31 12.98
C GLY A 217 -1.46 -18.60 11.49
N TYR A 218 -0.43 -18.52 10.64
CA TYR A 218 -0.54 -18.74 9.19
C TYR A 218 0.08 -20.06 8.70
N ASP A 219 0.46 -20.95 9.61
CA ASP A 219 1.07 -22.24 9.27
C ASP A 219 0.02 -23.29 8.89
N TYR A 220 -0.56 -23.17 7.69
CA TYR A 220 -1.59 -24.09 7.19
C TYR A 220 -1.18 -25.57 7.13
N HIS A 221 0.13 -25.85 7.14
CA HIS A 221 0.70 -27.18 6.92
C HIS A 221 1.27 -27.83 8.18
N ASP A 222 1.08 -27.21 9.35
CA ASP A 222 1.55 -27.72 10.65
C ASP A 222 3.07 -27.87 10.81
N VAL A 223 3.85 -27.39 9.84
CA VAL A 223 5.30 -27.53 9.83
C VAL A 223 5.93 -26.62 10.90
N ALA A 224 5.49 -25.37 10.98
CA ALA A 224 6.01 -24.41 11.96
C ALA A 224 5.59 -24.81 13.38
N LEU A 225 4.32 -25.16 13.62
CA LEU A 225 3.88 -25.58 14.98
C LEU A 225 4.56 -26.87 15.43
N ARG A 226 4.76 -27.85 14.52
CA ARG A 226 5.54 -29.05 14.82
C ARG A 226 6.96 -28.69 15.20
N ASN A 227 7.63 -27.88 14.38
CA ASN A 227 8.99 -27.45 14.61
C ASN A 227 9.12 -26.70 15.96
N TYR A 228 8.19 -25.80 16.26
CA TYR A 228 8.08 -25.10 17.54
C TYR A 228 7.94 -26.07 18.73
N THR A 229 7.08 -27.07 18.59
CA THR A 229 6.87 -28.10 19.62
C THR A 229 8.14 -28.93 19.85
N VAL A 230 8.84 -29.32 18.78
CA VAL A 230 10.09 -30.08 18.86
C VAL A 230 11.19 -29.27 19.54
N PHE A 231 11.30 -27.96 19.26
CA PHE A 231 12.24 -27.09 19.96
C PHE A 231 12.03 -27.18 21.48
N TRP A 232 10.81 -26.93 21.94
CA TRP A 232 10.54 -26.96 23.38
C TRP A 232 10.73 -28.32 24.00
N ALA A 233 10.33 -29.40 23.32
CA ALA A 233 10.54 -30.76 23.80
C ALA A 233 12.03 -31.13 23.98
N ARG A 234 12.91 -30.58 23.15
CA ARG A 234 14.36 -30.79 23.25
C ARG A 234 15.03 -29.93 24.32
N HIS A 235 14.55 -28.70 24.50
CA HIS A 235 15.28 -27.71 25.29
C HIS A 235 14.68 -27.41 26.67
N TYR A 236 13.46 -27.87 26.99
CA TYR A 236 12.79 -27.50 28.25
C TYR A 236 13.63 -27.77 29.51
N GLN A 237 14.42 -28.86 29.54
CA GLN A 237 15.25 -29.21 30.69
C GLN A 237 16.38 -28.21 30.96
N GLN A 238 16.74 -27.39 29.97
CA GLN A 238 17.77 -26.35 30.09
C GLN A 238 17.22 -25.09 30.76
N PHE A 239 15.89 -24.98 30.92
CA PHE A 239 15.25 -23.85 31.56
C PHE A 239 15.15 -24.03 33.07
N ARG A 240 15.36 -22.93 33.79
CA ARG A 240 15.20 -22.82 35.25
C ARG A 240 14.37 -21.59 35.57
N TRP A 241 13.53 -21.66 36.59
CA TRP A 241 12.73 -20.52 37.01
C TRP A 241 13.61 -19.47 37.71
N ASN A 242 13.55 -18.24 37.23
CA ASN A 242 14.16 -17.07 37.86
C ASN A 242 13.06 -16.29 38.62
N PRO A 243 13.07 -16.30 39.97
CA PRO A 243 12.04 -15.62 40.76
C PRO A 243 12.13 -14.09 40.70
N GLN A 244 13.31 -13.52 40.46
CA GLN A 244 13.50 -12.07 40.38
C GLN A 244 12.86 -11.50 39.11
N LEU A 245 12.97 -12.25 38.01
CA LEU A 245 12.44 -11.85 36.71
C LEU A 245 11.04 -12.42 36.42
N GLY A 246 10.57 -13.35 37.27
CA GLY A 246 9.26 -13.98 37.13
C GLY A 246 9.12 -14.81 35.84
N ARG A 247 10.20 -15.47 35.39
CA ARG A 247 10.24 -16.21 34.13
C ARG A 247 11.24 -17.36 34.15
N PHE A 248 11.14 -18.26 33.18
CA PHE A 248 12.13 -19.30 32.90
C PHE A 248 13.30 -18.76 32.09
N GLU A 249 14.52 -19.10 32.48
CA GLU A 249 15.73 -18.71 31.77
C GLU A 249 16.57 -19.94 31.44
N ALA A 250 17.24 -19.91 30.28
CA ALA A 250 18.16 -20.93 29.84
C ALA A 250 19.48 -20.28 29.41
N PRO A 251 20.39 -19.96 30.36
CA PRO A 251 21.63 -19.24 30.09
C PRO A 251 22.55 -19.94 29.08
N ALA A 252 22.43 -21.27 28.97
CA ALA A 252 23.24 -22.09 28.07
C ALA A 252 22.75 -22.09 26.61
N LEU A 253 21.56 -21.54 26.31
CA LEU A 253 21.06 -21.47 24.94
C LEU A 253 21.76 -20.34 24.18
N PRO A 254 22.32 -20.59 22.98
CA PRO A 254 22.92 -19.55 22.17
C PRO A 254 21.82 -18.64 21.61
N ILE A 255 21.69 -17.45 22.19
CA ILE A 255 20.75 -16.44 21.76
C ILE A 255 21.45 -15.51 20.76
N ARG A 256 20.89 -15.36 19.58
CA ARG A 256 21.39 -14.39 18.61
C ARG A 256 20.78 -13.01 18.87
N PRO A 257 21.58 -11.93 18.90
CA PRO A 257 21.03 -10.59 18.98
C PRO A 257 20.18 -10.30 17.73
N ARG A 258 19.18 -9.43 17.88
CA ARG A 258 18.43 -8.93 16.72
C ARG A 258 19.35 -8.09 15.87
N SER A 259 19.29 -8.26 14.55
CA SER A 259 19.94 -7.33 13.63
C SER A 259 19.29 -5.95 13.74
N THR A 260 20.04 -4.89 13.40
CA THR A 260 19.50 -3.52 13.34
C THR A 260 18.25 -3.43 12.47
N VAL A 261 18.25 -4.14 11.32
CA VAL A 261 17.08 -4.22 10.43
C VAL A 261 15.86 -4.77 11.16
N GLN A 262 16.03 -5.87 11.90
CA GLN A 262 14.92 -6.48 12.62
C GLN A 262 14.39 -5.56 13.73
N LEU A 263 15.29 -4.97 14.52
CA LEU A 263 14.90 -4.02 15.58
C LEU A 263 14.06 -2.87 15.02
N LEU A 264 14.45 -2.32 13.87
CA LEU A 264 13.69 -1.27 13.21
C LEU A 264 12.35 -1.78 12.67
N LEU A 265 12.28 -2.99 12.09
CA LEU A 265 11.01 -3.58 11.67
C LEU A 265 10.05 -3.77 12.86
N ASP A 266 10.54 -4.23 14.00
CA ASP A 266 9.72 -4.39 15.20
C ASP A 266 9.18 -3.03 15.69
N GLN A 267 9.99 -1.97 15.56
CA GLN A 267 9.59 -0.61 15.91
C GLN A 267 8.57 -0.02 14.92
N ILE A 268 8.62 -0.37 13.63
CA ILE A 268 7.64 0.08 12.61
C ILE A 268 6.20 -0.32 12.95
N VAL A 269 6.02 -1.50 13.55
CA VAL A 269 4.70 -2.00 13.98
C VAL A 269 4.32 -1.59 15.40
N SER A 270 5.20 -0.87 16.10
CA SER A 270 4.93 -0.38 17.45
C SER A 270 3.63 0.43 17.46
N PRO A 271 2.73 0.27 18.45
CA PRO A 271 1.55 1.12 18.59
C PRO A 271 1.92 2.58 18.92
N ASP A 272 3.09 2.81 19.52
CA ASP A 272 3.63 4.15 19.70
C ASP A 272 4.09 4.74 18.36
N SER A 273 3.37 5.79 17.92
CA SER A 273 3.63 6.46 16.65
C SER A 273 5.01 7.10 16.61
N ALA A 274 5.54 7.59 17.75
CA ALA A 274 6.86 8.19 17.80
C ALA A 274 7.96 7.15 17.55
N THR A 275 7.85 5.98 18.19
CA THR A 275 8.75 4.84 17.94
C THR A 275 8.71 4.38 16.49
N ALA A 276 7.51 4.22 15.90
CA ALA A 276 7.38 3.82 14.52
C ALA A 276 7.97 4.84 13.53
N PHE A 277 7.74 6.13 13.75
CA PHE A 277 8.34 7.19 12.92
C PHE A 277 9.85 7.26 13.05
N ARG A 278 10.42 7.09 14.25
CA ARG A 278 11.89 7.03 14.42
C ARG A 278 12.48 5.89 13.60
N ALA A 279 11.87 4.71 13.63
CA ALA A 279 12.36 3.57 12.86
C ALA A 279 12.25 3.79 11.34
N TYR A 280 11.11 4.32 10.89
CA TYR A 280 10.90 4.69 9.49
C TYR A 280 11.94 5.71 9.00
N THR A 281 12.22 6.75 9.80
CA THR A 281 13.27 7.73 9.51
C THR A 281 14.65 7.07 9.49
N ALA A 282 14.97 6.20 10.45
CA ALA A 282 16.25 5.49 10.49
C ALA A 282 16.48 4.65 9.22
N PHE A 283 15.46 3.95 8.72
CA PHE A 283 15.55 3.26 7.43
C PHE A 283 15.98 4.21 6.30
N ILE A 284 15.37 5.38 6.21
CA ILE A 284 15.64 6.35 5.15
C ILE A 284 17.04 6.96 5.28
N GLU A 285 17.39 7.42 6.47
CA GLU A 285 18.59 8.23 6.69
C GLU A 285 19.87 7.39 6.63
N GLN A 286 19.82 6.20 7.21
CA GLN A 286 20.92 5.25 7.25
C GLN A 286 20.98 4.38 5.98
N ASN A 287 20.06 4.61 5.01
CA ASN A 287 19.97 3.85 3.77
C ASN A 287 19.91 2.32 4.00
N ILE A 288 19.26 1.92 5.09
CA ILE A 288 19.12 0.51 5.45
C ILE A 288 18.19 -0.14 4.42
N ARG A 289 18.72 -1.16 3.75
CA ARG A 289 17.95 -1.96 2.82
C ARG A 289 17.33 -3.13 3.55
N VAL A 290 16.01 -3.26 3.42
CA VAL A 290 15.33 -4.48 3.80
C VAL A 290 15.30 -5.37 2.55
N PRO A 291 15.84 -6.61 2.61
CA PRO A 291 15.72 -7.57 1.52
C PRO A 291 14.27 -8.06 1.48
N TRP A 292 13.39 -7.27 0.89
CA TRP A 292 11.97 -7.59 0.76
C TRP A 292 11.81 -8.85 -0.11
N LYS A 293 11.65 -10.03 0.53
CA LYS A 293 11.11 -11.19 -0.20
C LYS A 293 9.69 -10.83 -0.63
N LYS A 294 9.31 -11.14 -1.87
CA LYS A 294 7.92 -11.05 -2.37
C LYS A 294 7.06 -12.16 -1.73
N GLY A 295 7.06 -12.26 -0.40
CA GLY A 295 6.45 -13.33 0.37
C GLY A 295 5.20 -12.90 1.15
N PRO A 296 4.41 -13.88 1.62
CA PRO A 296 3.20 -13.65 2.43
C PRO A 296 3.44 -12.91 3.75
N GLU A 297 4.66 -12.94 4.28
CA GLU A 297 5.06 -12.28 5.55
C GLU A 297 4.81 -10.76 5.55
N LEU A 298 4.83 -10.13 4.38
CA LEU A 298 4.52 -8.70 4.23
C LEU A 298 3.03 -8.39 4.37
N PHE A 299 2.14 -9.35 4.08
CA PHE A 299 0.69 -9.13 4.18
C PHE A 299 0.18 -9.25 5.62
N SER A 300 0.93 -9.92 6.50
CA SER A 300 0.69 -9.97 7.94
C SER A 300 1.30 -8.77 8.70
N PHE A 301 2.13 -7.96 8.01
CA PHE A 301 2.83 -6.84 8.61
C PHE A 301 1.99 -5.56 8.46
N PHE A 302 1.21 -5.22 9.48
CA PHE A 302 0.45 -3.96 9.52
C PHE A 302 1.29 -2.89 10.22
N PRO A 303 1.96 -1.98 9.49
CA PRO A 303 2.73 -0.91 10.10
C PRO A 303 1.84 0.01 10.93
N ASN A 304 2.44 0.75 11.86
CA ASN A 304 1.73 1.78 12.61
C ASN A 304 0.94 2.69 11.65
N ARG A 305 -0.32 2.99 12.02
CA ARG A 305 -1.24 3.77 11.16
C ARG A 305 -0.80 5.20 10.91
N ALA A 306 0.15 5.72 11.67
CA ALA A 306 0.74 7.04 11.46
C ALA A 306 1.70 7.07 10.25
N LEU A 307 2.26 5.92 9.85
CA LEU A 307 3.16 5.81 8.70
C LEU A 307 2.40 5.76 7.36
N PRO A 308 3.04 6.10 6.23
CA PRO A 308 2.44 5.93 4.90
C PRO A 308 1.91 4.51 4.67
N SER A 309 0.80 4.37 3.93
CA SER A 309 0.17 3.06 3.68
C SER A 309 1.07 2.05 2.96
N ARG A 310 2.09 2.54 2.23
CA ARG A 310 3.13 1.76 1.55
C ARG A 310 4.51 2.23 1.97
N TRP A 311 4.72 2.33 3.28
CA TRP A 311 5.90 2.93 3.88
C TRP A 311 7.22 2.40 3.26
N GLU A 312 7.29 1.14 2.85
CA GLU A 312 8.45 0.53 2.20
C GLU A 312 8.79 1.17 0.85
N GLN A 313 7.78 1.49 0.04
CA GLN A 313 7.96 2.20 -1.24
C GLN A 313 8.39 3.65 -0.99
N PHE A 314 7.87 4.26 0.07
CA PHE A 314 8.26 5.60 0.51
C PHE A 314 9.71 5.63 1.01
N VAL A 315 10.14 4.65 1.81
CA VAL A 315 11.55 4.50 2.23
C VAL A 315 12.46 4.45 1.01
N HIS A 316 12.18 3.53 0.08
CA HIS A 316 12.99 3.38 -1.13
C HIS A 316 13.00 4.66 -1.99
N GLY A 317 11.83 5.27 -2.20
CA GLY A 317 11.72 6.51 -2.97
C GLY A 317 12.49 7.66 -2.34
N LYS A 318 12.37 7.86 -1.03
CA LYS A 318 13.10 8.90 -0.29
C LYS A 318 14.61 8.63 -0.25
N GLN A 319 15.05 7.38 -0.06
CA GLN A 319 16.46 7.00 -0.16
C GLN A 319 17.03 7.33 -1.55
N ALA A 320 16.31 6.96 -2.62
CA ALA A 320 16.73 7.22 -3.99
C ALA A 320 16.80 8.72 -4.32
N LEU A 321 15.90 9.53 -3.77
CA LEU A 321 15.94 10.98 -3.94
C LEU A 321 17.06 11.63 -3.11
N ARG A 322 17.24 11.23 -1.85
CA ARG A 322 18.36 11.70 -0.99
C ARG A 322 19.72 11.39 -1.63
N ALA A 323 19.91 10.18 -2.15
CA ALA A 323 21.13 9.79 -2.87
C ALA A 323 21.40 10.66 -4.10
N TYR A 324 20.36 11.13 -4.79
CA TYR A 324 20.49 12.04 -5.93
C TYR A 324 20.79 13.49 -5.52
N LEU A 325 20.27 13.94 -4.37
CA LEU A 325 20.44 15.30 -3.87
C LEU A 325 21.82 15.54 -3.23
N ARG A 326 22.38 14.55 -2.54
CA ARG A 326 23.65 14.64 -1.80
C ARG A 326 24.82 15.16 -2.65
N PRO A 327 25.12 14.62 -3.85
CA PRO A 327 26.25 15.09 -4.65
C PRO A 327 26.13 16.55 -5.09
N GLY A 328 24.90 17.07 -5.21
CA GLY A 328 24.64 18.46 -5.57
C GLY A 328 24.60 19.41 -4.37
N ASN A 329 24.80 18.92 -3.14
CA ASN A 329 24.59 19.68 -1.91
C ASN A 329 23.22 20.38 -1.86
N LEU A 330 22.18 19.71 -2.37
CA LEU A 330 20.81 20.22 -2.31
C LEU A 330 20.18 19.89 -0.94
N PRO A 331 19.36 20.80 -0.38
CA PRO A 331 18.75 20.58 0.94
C PRO A 331 17.95 19.29 1.01
N LEU A 332 18.21 18.47 2.04
CA LEU A 332 17.44 17.27 2.36
C LEU A 332 16.30 17.54 3.34
N THR A 333 16.37 18.67 4.05
CA THR A 333 15.42 19.13 5.05
C THR A 333 15.08 20.59 4.81
N LEU A 334 13.90 21.01 5.26
CA LEU A 334 13.49 22.40 5.19
C LEU A 334 14.20 23.25 6.25
N PRO A 335 14.45 24.55 5.99
CA PRO A 335 14.78 25.52 7.02
C PRO A 335 13.72 25.51 8.14
N PRO A 336 14.09 25.75 9.41
CA PRO A 336 13.18 25.60 10.56
C PRO A 336 11.84 26.32 10.42
N LEU A 337 11.85 27.57 9.94
CA LEU A 337 10.63 28.35 9.73
C LEU A 337 9.69 27.72 8.68
N LEU A 338 10.24 27.29 7.55
CA LEU A 338 9.46 26.62 6.50
C LEU A 338 8.97 25.25 6.95
N LEU A 339 9.76 24.53 7.76
CA LEU A 339 9.34 23.26 8.34
C LEU A 339 8.14 23.47 9.28
N GLN A 340 8.22 24.45 10.17
CA GLN A 340 7.14 24.78 11.11
C GLN A 340 5.85 25.14 10.37
N GLN A 341 5.92 26.03 9.37
CA GLN A 341 4.76 26.39 8.54
C GLN A 341 4.21 25.21 7.75
N SER A 342 5.08 24.34 7.22
CA SER A 342 4.64 23.12 6.53
C SER A 342 3.91 22.16 7.47
N GLN A 343 4.37 22.04 8.72
CA GLN A 343 3.72 21.25 9.76
C GLN A 343 2.37 21.85 10.22
N GLN A 344 2.18 23.16 10.13
CA GLN A 344 0.87 23.78 10.37
C GLN A 344 -0.21 23.28 9.40
N LEU A 345 0.15 22.87 8.16
CA LEU A 345 -0.81 22.27 7.23
C LEU A 345 -1.42 20.96 7.75
N LEU A 346 -0.75 20.28 8.68
CA LEU A 346 -1.20 19.03 9.29
C LEU A 346 -2.33 19.25 10.30
N GLN A 347 -2.47 20.48 10.81
CA GLN A 347 -3.47 20.84 11.82
C GLN A 347 -4.85 21.07 11.16
N PRO A 348 -5.95 20.87 11.90
CA PRO A 348 -7.27 21.30 11.45
C PRO A 348 -7.32 22.83 11.42
N LEU A 349 -7.35 23.41 10.21
CA LEU A 349 -7.36 24.85 9.99
C LEU A 349 -8.65 25.26 9.28
N PRO A 350 -9.28 26.39 9.67
CA PRO A 350 -10.29 27.04 8.85
C PRO A 350 -9.78 27.26 7.43
N PHE A 351 -10.67 27.12 6.43
CA PHE A 351 -10.26 27.15 5.03
C PHE A 351 -9.49 28.42 4.66
N GLY A 352 -9.97 29.60 5.07
CA GLY A 352 -9.32 30.88 4.77
C GLY A 352 -7.88 30.95 5.29
N GLN A 353 -7.65 30.52 6.54
CA GLN A 353 -6.31 30.44 7.13
C GLN A 353 -5.41 29.44 6.39
N ARG A 354 -5.95 28.26 6.06
CA ARG A 354 -5.25 27.26 5.24
C ARG A 354 -4.85 27.81 3.88
N TYR A 355 -5.76 28.52 3.21
CA TYR A 355 -5.52 29.11 1.89
C TYR A 355 -4.45 30.20 1.93
N GLN A 356 -4.45 31.04 2.97
CA GLN A 356 -3.42 32.05 3.21
C GLN A 356 -2.05 31.40 3.46
N LEU A 357 -1.98 30.38 4.32
CA LEU A 357 -0.76 29.61 4.59
C LEU A 357 -0.21 28.96 3.32
N GLU A 358 -1.06 28.36 2.49
CA GLU A 358 -0.66 27.82 1.19
C GLU A 358 -0.05 28.91 0.29
N ASN A 359 -0.68 30.09 0.20
CA ASN A 359 -0.16 31.21 -0.60
C ASN A 359 1.15 31.77 -0.04
N GLN A 360 1.34 31.75 1.28
CA GLN A 360 2.58 32.11 1.93
C GLN A 360 3.70 31.12 1.58
N LEU A 361 3.47 29.83 1.75
CA LEU A 361 4.44 28.78 1.40
C LEU A 361 4.83 28.86 -0.09
N MET A 362 3.87 29.07 -0.99
CA MET A 362 4.16 29.24 -2.43
C MET A 362 5.10 30.41 -2.73
N ARG A 363 5.11 31.46 -1.92
CA ARG A 363 5.98 32.64 -2.09
C ARG A 363 7.36 32.44 -1.47
N GLN A 364 7.47 31.61 -0.43
CA GLN A 364 8.70 31.43 0.34
C GLN A 364 9.53 30.22 -0.13
N LEU A 365 8.90 29.23 -0.77
CA LEU A 365 9.60 28.09 -1.34
C LEU A 365 10.45 28.52 -2.55
N SER A 366 11.68 28.02 -2.61
CA SER A 366 12.64 28.28 -3.69
C SER A 366 12.93 27.00 -4.49
N LEU A 367 13.68 27.12 -5.58
CA LEU A 367 14.10 25.97 -6.39
C LEU A 367 14.94 24.97 -5.58
N GLU A 368 15.64 25.44 -4.55
CA GLU A 368 16.45 24.62 -3.66
C GLU A 368 15.60 23.91 -2.60
N THR A 369 14.62 24.61 -2.02
CA THR A 369 13.83 24.09 -0.88
C THR A 369 12.59 23.31 -1.28
N ILE A 370 12.09 23.45 -2.52
CA ILE A 370 10.88 22.75 -2.99
C ILE A 370 10.99 21.23 -2.88
N THR A 371 12.20 20.67 -3.09
CA THR A 371 12.40 19.21 -2.98
C THR A 371 12.40 18.75 -1.53
N ALA A 372 12.98 19.53 -0.62
CA ALA A 372 12.92 19.25 0.81
C ALA A 372 11.46 19.31 1.31
N PHE A 373 10.67 20.27 0.82
CA PHE A 373 9.22 20.34 1.09
C PHE A 373 8.50 19.07 0.64
N GLU A 374 8.73 18.61 -0.59
CA GLU A 374 8.14 17.35 -1.07
C GLU A 374 8.56 16.16 -0.19
N LEU A 375 9.85 16.02 0.13
CA LEU A 375 10.38 14.94 0.98
C LEU A 375 9.74 14.91 2.37
N THR A 376 9.55 16.07 3.00
CA THR A 376 8.87 16.20 4.29
C THR A 376 7.39 15.81 4.16
N MET A 377 6.71 16.30 3.14
CA MET A 377 5.26 16.08 3.01
C MET A 377 4.88 14.66 2.55
N LEU A 378 5.82 13.88 2.02
CA LEU A 378 5.61 12.44 1.75
C LEU A 378 5.29 11.65 3.02
N ASP A 379 5.84 12.04 4.17
CA ASP A 379 5.68 11.30 5.43
C ASP A 379 4.24 11.38 5.96
N TYR A 380 3.52 12.43 5.59
CA TYR A 380 2.16 12.70 6.03
C TYR A 380 1.13 12.35 4.95
N GLN A 381 1.39 11.31 4.15
CA GLN A 381 0.50 10.84 3.07
C GLN A 381 -0.95 10.63 3.51
N ARG A 382 -1.17 10.21 4.76
CA ARG A 382 -2.50 9.92 5.30
C ARG A 382 -3.29 11.15 5.74
N ASN A 383 -2.65 12.33 5.82
CA ASN A 383 -3.35 13.56 6.14
C ASN A 383 -3.92 14.18 4.86
N GLU A 384 -5.14 13.80 4.48
CA GLU A 384 -5.75 14.19 3.21
C GLU A 384 -5.82 15.71 3.01
N ALA A 385 -6.23 16.47 4.03
CA ALA A 385 -6.32 17.92 3.97
C ALA A 385 -4.96 18.58 3.73
N ALA A 386 -3.89 18.10 4.39
CA ALA A 386 -2.54 18.55 4.13
C ALA A 386 -2.08 18.16 2.72
N GLN A 387 -2.35 16.93 2.27
CA GLN A 387 -1.96 16.49 0.92
C GLN A 387 -2.64 17.31 -0.18
N GLU A 388 -3.91 17.70 -0.02
CA GLU A 388 -4.60 18.62 -0.93
C GLU A 388 -3.93 20.00 -0.97
N SER A 389 -3.54 20.54 0.19
CA SER A 389 -2.76 21.79 0.28
C SER A 389 -1.44 21.67 -0.46
N VAL A 390 -0.67 20.60 -0.22
CA VAL A 390 0.61 20.33 -0.90
C VAL A 390 0.40 20.18 -2.40
N GLY A 391 -0.68 19.51 -2.82
CA GLY A 391 -1.07 19.39 -4.22
C GLY A 391 -1.21 20.74 -4.91
N ARG A 392 -1.92 21.68 -4.26
CA ARG A 392 -2.07 23.05 -4.77
C ARG A 392 -0.75 23.80 -4.81
N ILE A 393 0.01 23.78 -3.70
CA ILE A 393 1.31 24.45 -3.56
C ILE A 393 2.24 24.01 -4.69
N LEU A 394 2.41 22.71 -4.89
CA LEU A 394 3.30 22.17 -5.92
C LEU A 394 2.82 22.53 -7.33
N ASP A 395 1.52 22.42 -7.63
CA ASP A 395 1.03 22.73 -8.99
C ASP A 395 1.23 24.20 -9.36
N VAL A 396 0.90 25.12 -8.45
CA VAL A 396 1.10 26.55 -8.65
C VAL A 396 2.59 26.88 -8.72
N TRP A 397 3.38 26.41 -7.74
CA TRP A 397 4.80 26.71 -7.64
C TRP A 397 5.56 26.25 -8.90
N TYR A 398 5.41 24.98 -9.30
CA TYR A 398 6.06 24.48 -10.53
C TYR A 398 5.59 25.18 -11.79
N SER A 399 4.37 25.71 -11.81
CA SER A 399 3.88 26.44 -12.98
C SER A 399 4.47 27.84 -13.08
N ARG A 400 4.69 28.52 -11.95
CA ARG A 400 5.33 29.83 -11.89
C ARG A 400 6.82 29.74 -12.16
N HIS A 401 7.48 28.73 -11.61
CA HIS A 401 8.92 28.53 -11.72
C HIS A 401 9.34 27.57 -12.84
N TRP A 402 8.47 27.35 -13.84
CA TRP A 402 8.74 26.41 -14.92
C TRP A 402 9.96 26.78 -15.77
N PRO A 403 10.19 28.06 -16.12
CA PRO A 403 11.41 28.48 -16.79
C PRO A 403 12.68 28.09 -16.02
N GLU A 404 12.71 28.29 -14.70
CA GLU A 404 13.86 27.98 -13.84
C GLU A 404 14.07 26.47 -13.70
N VAL A 405 12.98 25.71 -13.54
CA VAL A 405 13.01 24.25 -13.46
C VAL A 405 13.53 23.62 -14.75
N THR A 406 13.28 24.25 -15.89
CA THR A 406 13.63 23.72 -17.22
C THR A 406 14.84 24.39 -17.86
N GLY A 407 15.38 25.44 -17.25
CA GLY A 407 16.45 26.27 -17.82
C GLY A 407 17.84 25.66 -17.72
N THR A 408 18.06 24.72 -16.80
CA THR A 408 19.37 24.07 -16.58
C THR A 408 19.26 22.55 -16.55
N GLU A 409 20.34 21.87 -16.90
CA GLU A 409 20.45 20.40 -16.81
C GLU A 409 20.28 19.89 -15.39
N ARG A 410 20.83 20.60 -14.42
CA ARG A 410 20.74 20.26 -13.00
C ARG A 410 19.29 20.29 -12.51
N ALA A 411 18.57 21.39 -12.76
CA ALA A 411 17.18 21.54 -12.32
C ALA A 411 16.24 20.57 -13.06
N LEU A 412 16.41 20.44 -14.39
CA LEU A 412 15.56 19.56 -15.19
C LEU A 412 15.87 18.08 -14.92
N GLY A 413 17.13 17.73 -14.69
CA GLY A 413 17.55 16.38 -14.28
C GLY A 413 16.94 15.98 -12.94
N LEU A 414 16.93 16.88 -11.96
CA LEU A 414 16.24 16.67 -10.69
C LEU A 414 14.73 16.47 -10.89
N TYR A 415 14.08 17.29 -11.71
CA TYR A 415 12.66 17.11 -12.01
C TYR A 415 12.36 15.75 -12.67
N LEU A 416 13.23 15.30 -13.58
CA LEU A 416 13.13 13.97 -14.21
C LEU A 416 13.35 12.82 -13.21
N LYS A 417 14.26 12.99 -12.24
CA LYS A 417 14.45 12.04 -11.14
C LYS A 417 13.19 11.92 -10.29
N LYS A 418 12.60 13.06 -9.89
CA LYS A 418 11.36 13.12 -9.10
C LYS A 418 10.22 12.35 -9.76
N ILE A 419 10.02 12.54 -11.07
CA ILE A 419 8.99 11.81 -11.83
C ILE A 419 9.13 10.30 -11.64
N ARG A 420 10.35 9.77 -11.75
CA ARG A 420 10.57 8.33 -11.61
C ARG A 420 10.34 7.86 -10.18
N VAL A 421 10.90 8.58 -9.21
CA VAL A 421 10.72 8.27 -7.78
C VAL A 421 9.24 8.24 -7.40
N TYR A 422 8.47 9.22 -7.87
CA TYR A 422 7.04 9.35 -7.55
C TYR A 422 6.16 8.32 -8.27
N ASP A 423 6.48 7.96 -9.51
CA ASP A 423 5.80 6.85 -10.22
C ASP A 423 6.00 5.51 -9.49
N ASP A 424 7.19 5.28 -8.92
CA ASP A 424 7.53 4.07 -8.19
C ASP A 424 6.88 3.98 -6.79
N LEU A 425 6.30 5.08 -6.26
CA LEU A 425 5.48 5.04 -5.03
C LEU A 425 4.13 4.31 -5.24
N GLY A 426 3.69 4.16 -6.49
CA GLY A 426 2.49 3.42 -6.87
C GLY A 426 1.17 3.91 -6.24
N ILE A 427 1.14 5.11 -5.68
CA ILE A 427 0.00 5.70 -4.97
C ILE A 427 -0.72 6.72 -5.86
N VAL A 428 -2.04 6.87 -5.70
CA VAL A 428 -2.80 7.93 -6.40
C VAL A 428 -2.38 9.31 -5.87
N GLY A 429 -2.36 10.33 -6.73
CA GLY A 429 -2.00 11.71 -6.37
C GLY A 429 -1.47 12.50 -7.56
N ILE A 430 -1.27 13.81 -7.41
CA ILE A 430 -0.67 14.66 -8.46
C ILE A 430 0.81 14.33 -8.71
N SER A 431 1.47 13.60 -7.81
CA SER A 431 2.85 13.12 -7.97
C SER A 431 3.05 12.30 -9.26
N ASN A 432 2.04 11.51 -9.65
CA ASN A 432 2.00 10.78 -10.93
C ASN A 432 1.83 11.68 -12.17
N ASN A 433 1.46 12.95 -11.95
CA ASN A 433 1.15 13.90 -13.01
C ASN A 433 2.33 14.82 -13.35
N PHE A 434 3.47 14.70 -12.66
CA PHE A 434 4.67 15.52 -12.90
C PHE A 434 5.15 15.45 -14.36
N ILE A 435 5.16 14.25 -14.93
CA ILE A 435 5.58 14.01 -16.31
C ILE A 435 4.79 14.82 -17.35
N TYR A 436 3.57 15.25 -17.04
CA TYR A 436 2.73 15.98 -17.99
C TYR A 436 3.13 17.45 -18.17
N LYS A 437 3.81 18.07 -17.20
CA LYS A 437 4.37 19.41 -17.42
C LYS A 437 5.44 19.42 -18.51
N LEU A 438 6.07 18.26 -18.77
CA LEU A 438 7.04 18.13 -19.87
C LEU A 438 6.41 18.14 -21.28
N ASN A 439 5.08 18.02 -21.40
CA ASN A 439 4.41 18.02 -22.72
C ASN A 439 4.53 19.37 -23.45
N THR A 440 4.69 20.46 -22.70
CA THR A 440 4.82 21.81 -23.25
C THR A 440 6.27 22.18 -23.60
N LEU A 441 7.25 21.29 -23.39
CA LEU A 441 8.65 21.60 -23.69
C LEU A 441 8.87 21.87 -25.18
N ARG A 442 9.49 23.01 -25.45
CA ARG A 442 9.92 23.50 -26.76
C ARG A 442 11.33 24.10 -26.62
N GLY A 443 11.98 24.43 -27.74
CA GLY A 443 13.26 25.15 -27.73
C GLY A 443 14.36 24.50 -26.89
N GLN A 444 15.08 25.33 -26.13
CA GLN A 444 16.23 24.96 -25.31
C GLN A 444 15.91 23.87 -24.25
N PRO A 445 14.83 23.95 -23.46
CA PRO A 445 14.45 22.86 -22.55
C PRO A 445 14.32 21.48 -23.20
N ARG A 446 13.77 21.41 -24.42
CA ARG A 446 13.67 20.13 -25.15
C ARG A 446 15.04 19.60 -25.59
N ARG A 447 16.00 20.48 -25.88
CA ARG A 447 17.40 20.09 -26.16
C ARG A 447 18.08 19.55 -24.91
N ILE A 448 17.88 20.19 -23.76
CA ILE A 448 18.37 19.72 -22.45
C ILE A 448 17.87 18.29 -22.17
N VAL A 449 16.57 17.99 -22.37
CA VAL A 449 16.06 16.61 -22.18
C VAL A 449 16.72 15.61 -23.12
N ARG A 450 17.02 15.99 -24.38
CA ARG A 450 17.73 15.11 -25.33
C ARG A 450 19.18 14.87 -24.91
N HIS A 451 19.84 15.88 -24.36
CA HIS A 451 21.19 15.76 -23.82
C HIS A 451 21.18 14.83 -22.60
N LEU A 452 20.36 15.14 -21.57
CA LEU A 452 20.21 14.31 -20.36
C LEU A 452 19.84 12.85 -20.68
N ARG A 453 19.04 12.61 -21.72
CA ARG A 453 18.74 11.24 -22.19
C ARG A 453 20.01 10.45 -22.54
N ALA A 454 20.99 11.10 -23.15
CA ALA A 454 22.23 10.49 -23.62
C ALA A 454 23.31 10.47 -22.52
N THR A 455 23.44 11.53 -21.75
CA THR A 455 24.64 11.79 -20.93
C THR A 455 24.40 11.74 -19.43
N ALA A 456 23.16 11.82 -18.94
CA ALA A 456 22.92 11.85 -17.49
C ALA A 456 23.45 10.58 -16.83
N PRO A 457 24.24 10.64 -15.73
CA PRO A 457 24.82 9.46 -15.09
C PRO A 457 23.75 8.56 -14.46
N ASP A 458 22.67 9.16 -13.93
CA ASP A 458 21.55 8.46 -13.32
C ASP A 458 20.65 7.79 -14.38
N ALA A 459 20.52 6.47 -14.30
CA ALA A 459 19.72 5.67 -15.24
C ALA A 459 18.22 5.99 -15.20
N ALA A 460 17.68 6.37 -14.04
CA ALA A 460 16.30 6.79 -13.90
C ALA A 460 16.05 8.13 -14.62
N VAL A 461 16.98 9.09 -14.54
CA VAL A 461 16.91 10.34 -15.31
C VAL A 461 16.91 10.05 -16.81
N ARG A 462 17.83 9.20 -17.30
CA ARG A 462 17.85 8.79 -18.72
C ARG A 462 16.54 8.12 -19.14
N GLN A 463 15.98 7.25 -18.30
CA GLN A 463 14.70 6.58 -18.58
C GLN A 463 13.54 7.57 -18.68
N THR A 464 13.39 8.48 -17.72
CA THR A 464 12.34 9.50 -17.75
C THR A 464 12.52 10.45 -18.94
N ALA A 465 13.76 10.86 -19.25
CA ALA A 465 14.05 11.68 -20.42
C ALA A 465 13.63 10.99 -21.73
N ARG A 466 13.89 9.68 -21.86
CA ARG A 466 13.38 8.87 -22.99
C ARG A 466 11.86 8.92 -23.05
N GLN A 467 11.17 8.75 -21.93
CA GLN A 467 9.70 8.79 -21.88
C GLN A 467 9.15 10.16 -22.28
N ALA A 468 9.74 11.25 -21.77
CA ALA A 468 9.34 12.62 -22.06
C ALA A 468 9.48 12.99 -23.56
N LEU A 469 10.43 12.36 -24.27
CA LEU A 469 10.66 12.60 -25.70
C LEU A 469 9.80 11.74 -26.63
N ARG A 470 9.05 10.74 -26.12
CA ARG A 470 8.24 9.86 -26.96
C ARG A 470 7.16 10.66 -27.72
N PRO A 471 6.98 10.47 -29.04
CA PRO A 471 6.07 11.28 -29.85
C PRO A 471 4.56 11.14 -29.56
N HIS A 472 4.12 10.50 -28.48
CA HIS A 472 2.74 9.95 -28.39
C HIS A 472 1.91 10.38 -27.19
N TRP A 473 2.33 11.41 -26.46
CA TRP A 473 1.42 12.13 -25.56
C TRP A 473 0.99 13.47 -26.16
N SER A 474 0.68 13.47 -27.46
CA SER A 474 -0.09 14.58 -28.01
C SER A 474 -1.38 14.67 -27.21
N TYR A 475 -1.44 15.68 -26.36
CA TYR A 475 -2.64 16.17 -25.73
C TYR A 475 -3.58 16.58 -26.86
N ARG A 476 -4.33 15.60 -27.41
CA ARG A 476 -5.63 15.91 -27.95
C ARG A 476 -6.49 16.08 -26.71
N ALA A 477 -6.57 17.31 -26.20
CA ALA A 477 -7.82 17.78 -25.63
C ALA A 477 -8.88 17.40 -26.67
N ARG A 478 -9.49 16.23 -26.52
CA ARG A 478 -10.72 16.00 -27.24
C ARG A 478 -11.60 17.14 -26.77
N ARG A 479 -12.15 17.89 -27.71
CA ARG A 479 -13.30 18.78 -27.52
C ARG A 479 -14.52 17.92 -27.12
N THR A 480 -14.37 17.01 -26.17
CA THR A 480 -15.44 16.36 -25.44
C THR A 480 -15.93 17.36 -24.39
N PHE A 481 -16.29 18.56 -24.85
CA PHE A 481 -17.47 19.22 -24.33
C PHE A 481 -18.62 18.40 -24.91
N SER A 482 -18.90 17.25 -24.29
CA SER A 482 -20.06 16.45 -24.64
C SER A 482 -21.24 17.40 -24.48
N ARG A 483 -21.86 17.76 -25.61
CA ARG A 483 -23.03 18.62 -25.76
C ARG A 483 -23.81 18.72 -24.45
N VAL A 484 -23.65 19.82 -23.73
CA VAL A 484 -24.50 20.05 -22.57
C VAL A 484 -25.92 20.22 -23.11
N ARG A 485 -26.88 19.51 -22.50
CA ARG A 485 -28.25 19.46 -22.99
C ARG A 485 -28.82 20.89 -23.01
N PRO A 486 -29.39 21.35 -24.14
CA PRO A 486 -29.86 22.73 -24.31
C PRO A 486 -31.09 23.12 -23.47
N THR A 487 -31.51 22.31 -22.49
CA THR A 487 -32.78 22.48 -21.78
C THR A 487 -32.64 22.77 -20.29
N SER A 488 -31.46 23.16 -19.79
CA SER A 488 -31.36 23.61 -18.39
C SER A 488 -31.94 25.02 -18.25
N VAL A 489 -33.02 25.13 -17.47
CA VAL A 489 -33.55 26.40 -16.96
C VAL A 489 -32.39 27.24 -16.40
N PRO A 490 -32.29 28.54 -16.72
CA PRO A 490 -31.22 29.40 -16.22
C PRO A 490 -31.10 29.24 -14.70
N ALA A 491 -29.87 29.05 -14.23
CA ALA A 491 -29.59 28.92 -12.81
C ALA A 491 -30.16 30.13 -12.06
N LYS A 492 -30.73 29.89 -10.87
CA LYS A 492 -31.12 30.94 -9.93
C LYS A 492 -29.97 31.96 -9.86
N LEU A 493 -30.23 33.20 -10.23
CA LEU A 493 -29.22 34.26 -10.20
C LEU A 493 -28.80 34.45 -8.74
N TYR A 494 -27.57 34.05 -8.43
CA TYR A 494 -26.98 34.30 -7.13
C TYR A 494 -26.63 35.78 -7.01
N ASN A 495 -26.77 36.35 -5.82
CA ASN A 495 -26.29 37.71 -5.55
C ASN A 495 -24.76 37.72 -5.68
N ALA A 496 -24.23 38.50 -6.64
CA ALA A 496 -22.81 38.59 -6.90
C ALA A 496 -22.03 39.13 -5.69
N ASP A 497 -22.58 40.09 -4.94
CA ASP A 497 -21.91 40.70 -3.79
C ASP A 497 -21.79 39.71 -2.63
N SER A 498 -22.83 38.90 -2.38
CA SER A 498 -22.75 37.82 -1.40
C SER A 498 -21.67 36.79 -1.77
N LEU A 499 -21.55 36.44 -3.06
CA LEU A 499 -20.50 35.52 -3.52
C LEU A 499 -19.10 36.14 -3.41
N ARG A 500 -18.95 37.45 -3.64
CA ARG A 500 -17.68 38.16 -3.42
C ARG A 500 -17.28 38.09 -1.96
N GLN A 501 -18.19 38.39 -1.03
CA GLN A 501 -17.95 38.30 0.41
C GLN A 501 -17.56 36.88 0.84
N VAL A 502 -18.23 35.85 0.31
CA VAL A 502 -17.86 34.45 0.56
C VAL A 502 -16.42 34.17 0.09
N LEU A 503 -16.07 34.57 -1.13
CA LEU A 503 -14.73 34.34 -1.67
C LEU A 503 -13.65 35.10 -0.88
N GLN A 504 -13.92 36.34 -0.49
CA GLN A 504 -13.05 37.14 0.37
C GLN A 504 -12.84 36.49 1.75
N GLY A 505 -13.90 35.98 2.38
CA GLY A 505 -13.81 35.21 3.63
C GLY A 505 -13.02 33.90 3.48
N LEU A 506 -12.97 33.33 2.27
CA LEU A 506 -12.12 32.18 1.94
C LEU A 506 -10.68 32.58 1.56
N GLY A 507 -10.34 33.87 1.58
CA GLY A 507 -9.00 34.39 1.24
C GLY A 507 -8.74 34.52 -0.26
N LEU A 508 -9.77 34.44 -1.10
CA LEU A 508 -9.70 34.64 -2.54
C LEU A 508 -10.42 35.95 -2.92
N ASP A 509 -9.71 37.07 -2.84
CA ASP A 509 -10.24 38.35 -3.29
C ASP A 509 -10.03 38.53 -4.81
N VAL A 510 -11.12 38.47 -5.57
CA VAL A 510 -11.13 38.68 -7.03
C VAL A 510 -11.67 40.05 -7.44
N TYR A 511 -11.94 40.94 -6.47
CA TYR A 511 -12.36 42.33 -6.70
C TYR A 511 -11.61 43.35 -5.81
N PRO A 512 -10.26 43.40 -5.81
CA PRO A 512 -9.49 44.25 -4.90
C PRO A 512 -9.74 45.77 -5.05
N ALA A 513 -10.36 46.20 -6.15
CA ALA A 513 -10.72 47.61 -6.41
C ALA A 513 -12.11 47.74 -7.04
N GLY A 514 -13.03 46.82 -6.73
CA GLY A 514 -14.35 46.78 -7.36
C GLY A 514 -14.36 46.30 -8.82
N GLN A 515 -13.19 46.01 -9.40
CA GLN A 515 -13.03 45.42 -10.73
C GLN A 515 -12.59 43.96 -10.65
N LEU A 516 -13.05 43.13 -11.59
CA LEU A 516 -12.73 41.70 -11.65
C LEU A 516 -11.24 41.52 -11.99
N ASP A 517 -10.45 41.00 -11.06
CA ASP A 517 -9.05 40.64 -11.30
C ASP A 517 -8.98 39.33 -12.11
N VAL A 518 -8.96 39.48 -13.43
CA VAL A 518 -9.02 38.35 -14.37
C VAL A 518 -7.81 37.42 -14.23
N ALA A 519 -6.64 37.94 -13.80
CA ALA A 519 -5.45 37.12 -13.58
C ALA A 519 -5.58 36.23 -12.32
N ARG A 520 -6.15 36.76 -11.23
CA ARG A 520 -6.50 35.95 -10.04
C ARG A 520 -7.57 34.91 -10.37
N VAL A 521 -8.58 35.30 -11.15
CA VAL A 521 -9.62 34.37 -11.62
C VAL A 521 -9.01 33.25 -12.44
N ASP A 522 -8.12 33.52 -13.40
CA ASP A 522 -7.48 32.48 -14.22
C ASP A 522 -6.66 31.52 -13.35
N THR A 523 -5.92 32.06 -12.38
CA THR A 523 -5.13 31.27 -11.43
C THR A 523 -6.03 30.33 -10.62
N ALA A 524 -7.11 30.85 -10.03
CA ALA A 524 -8.04 30.05 -9.24
C ALA A 524 -8.74 28.99 -10.11
N LEU A 525 -9.26 29.37 -11.29
CA LEU A 525 -9.86 28.42 -12.24
C LEU A 525 -8.88 27.34 -12.70
N LYS A 526 -7.58 27.63 -12.72
CA LYS A 526 -6.54 26.69 -13.15
C LYS A 526 -6.12 25.73 -12.04
N TYR A 527 -5.96 26.21 -10.80
CA TYR A 527 -5.26 25.47 -9.74
C TYR A 527 -6.09 25.18 -8.48
N ASP A 528 -7.23 25.86 -8.25
CA ASP A 528 -8.04 25.70 -7.03
C ASP A 528 -9.04 24.52 -7.10
N ALA A 529 -8.65 23.46 -7.82
CA ALA A 529 -9.25 22.14 -7.71
C ALA A 529 -8.20 21.08 -7.34
N PRO A 530 -7.34 21.33 -6.33
CA PRO A 530 -6.19 20.47 -6.09
C PRO A 530 -6.61 19.05 -5.75
N ILE A 531 -5.82 18.09 -6.23
CA ILE A 531 -5.83 16.71 -5.79
C ILE A 531 -4.60 16.53 -4.90
N GLY A 532 -4.68 15.63 -3.93
CA GLY A 532 -3.58 15.37 -3.01
C GLY A 532 -2.24 15.11 -3.72
N PHE A 533 -1.13 15.53 -3.12
CA PHE A 533 0.21 15.26 -3.65
C PHE A 533 0.49 13.77 -3.74
N VAL A 534 0.39 13.09 -2.59
CA VAL A 534 0.30 11.63 -2.49
C VAL A 534 -0.92 11.27 -1.66
N GLY A 535 -1.72 10.31 -2.12
CA GLY A 535 -3.07 10.12 -1.60
C GLY A 535 -4.05 11.21 -2.09
N GLY A 536 -5.29 11.13 -1.62
CA GLY A 536 -6.37 12.03 -2.03
C GLY A 536 -7.04 11.57 -3.33
N LEU A 537 -8.29 11.12 -3.22
CA LEU A 537 -9.09 10.76 -4.38
C LEU A 537 -9.90 11.95 -4.89
N SER A 538 -10.43 12.80 -4.01
CA SER A 538 -11.25 13.95 -4.36
C SER A 538 -10.40 15.19 -4.65
N CYS A 539 -10.92 16.05 -5.52
CA CYS A 539 -10.43 17.42 -5.63
C CYS A 539 -11.12 18.31 -4.59
N ARG A 540 -10.37 19.21 -3.94
CA ARG A 540 -10.94 20.26 -3.09
C ARG A 540 -11.59 21.33 -3.96
N THR A 541 -12.87 21.63 -3.77
CA THR A 541 -13.61 22.55 -4.66
C THR A 541 -14.15 23.80 -3.98
N THR A 542 -13.69 24.07 -2.75
CA THR A 542 -14.26 25.06 -1.82
C THR A 542 -14.30 26.47 -2.40
N THR A 543 -13.23 26.94 -3.06
CA THR A 543 -13.21 28.26 -3.71
C THR A 543 -13.77 28.23 -5.13
N LEU A 544 -13.65 27.10 -5.82
CA LEU A 544 -13.97 27.04 -7.25
C LEU A 544 -15.47 27.09 -7.55
N GLN A 545 -16.30 26.47 -6.71
CA GLN A 545 -17.76 26.53 -6.87
C GLN A 545 -18.30 27.96 -6.72
N PRO A 546 -18.06 28.70 -5.62
CA PRO A 546 -18.52 30.08 -5.49
C PRO A 546 -17.90 31.00 -6.56
N LEU A 547 -16.64 30.77 -6.96
CA LEU A 547 -16.03 31.51 -8.06
C LEU A 547 -16.77 31.30 -9.38
N ILE A 548 -17.11 30.05 -9.73
CA ILE A 548 -17.88 29.77 -10.94
C ILE A 548 -19.24 30.46 -10.86
N ARG A 549 -19.95 30.40 -9.73
CA ARG A 549 -21.23 31.10 -9.56
C ARG A 549 -21.12 32.61 -9.71
N LEU A 550 -20.03 33.18 -9.21
CA LEU A 550 -19.75 34.61 -9.36
C LEU A 550 -19.57 34.98 -10.83
N LEU A 551 -18.84 34.16 -11.60
CA LEU A 551 -18.70 34.36 -13.05
C LEU A 551 -20.04 34.18 -13.78
N GLU A 552 -20.85 33.19 -13.37
CA GLU A 552 -22.19 32.97 -13.92
C GLU A 552 -23.08 34.22 -13.73
N ALA A 553 -23.04 34.83 -12.54
CA ALA A 553 -23.76 36.06 -12.22
C ALA A 553 -23.18 37.28 -12.97
N HIS A 554 -21.86 37.44 -12.99
CA HIS A 554 -21.17 38.58 -13.61
C HIS A 554 -21.40 38.65 -15.12
N PHE A 555 -21.27 37.51 -15.82
CA PHE A 555 -21.45 37.43 -17.28
C PHE A 555 -22.87 37.05 -17.70
N ARG A 556 -23.80 36.87 -16.74
CA ARG A 556 -25.19 36.47 -16.97
C ARG A 556 -25.33 35.23 -17.87
N THR A 557 -24.43 34.25 -17.69
CA THR A 557 -24.43 33.01 -18.46
C THR A 557 -23.84 31.87 -17.64
N ASP A 558 -24.44 30.68 -17.74
CA ASP A 558 -23.90 29.46 -17.14
C ASP A 558 -23.11 28.59 -18.13
N LEU A 559 -22.79 29.14 -19.31
CA LEU A 559 -22.19 28.42 -20.43
C LEU A 559 -23.00 27.15 -20.82
N ARG A 560 -24.30 27.15 -20.53
CA ARG A 560 -25.25 26.05 -20.69
C ARG A 560 -25.00 24.86 -19.77
N PHE A 561 -24.32 25.02 -18.64
CA PHE A 561 -24.04 23.91 -17.71
C PHE A 561 -25.21 23.55 -16.77
N GLY A 562 -26.18 24.45 -16.60
CA GLY A 562 -27.28 24.30 -15.66
C GLY A 562 -26.90 24.53 -14.18
N PRO A 563 -27.88 24.44 -13.27
CA PRO A 563 -27.69 24.78 -11.86
C PRO A 563 -26.99 23.72 -11.01
N ALA A 564 -26.72 22.49 -11.48
CA ALA A 564 -26.13 21.45 -10.64
C ALA A 564 -24.65 21.19 -10.96
N PHE A 565 -23.76 21.26 -9.96
CA PHE A 565 -22.39 20.77 -10.11
C PHE A 565 -22.38 19.24 -10.13
N GLY A 566 -21.78 18.66 -11.16
CA GLY A 566 -21.60 17.22 -11.24
C GLY A 566 -20.50 16.70 -10.31
N ASP A 567 -20.64 15.46 -9.83
CA ASP A 567 -19.49 14.74 -9.26
C ASP A 567 -18.42 14.56 -10.35
N TRP A 568 -17.18 14.92 -10.03
CA TRP A 568 -16.03 14.78 -10.92
C TRP A 568 -15.70 13.34 -11.28
N ARG A 569 -16.19 12.37 -10.50
CA ARG A 569 -16.07 10.92 -10.77
C ARG A 569 -17.07 10.42 -11.81
N MET A 570 -18.17 11.13 -12.04
CA MET A 570 -19.23 10.69 -12.95
C MET A 570 -18.97 11.13 -14.39
N SER A 571 -18.76 10.15 -15.28
CA SER A 571 -18.63 10.39 -16.72
C SER A 571 -19.91 11.01 -17.26
N GLY A 572 -19.82 12.22 -17.81
CA GLY A 572 -20.95 12.91 -18.46
C GLY A 572 -21.66 13.95 -17.59
N SER A 573 -21.29 14.10 -16.32
CA SER A 573 -21.75 15.22 -15.49
C SER A 573 -20.68 16.33 -15.49
N PRO A 574 -21.05 17.61 -15.72
CA PRO A 574 -20.08 18.70 -15.81
C PRO A 574 -19.54 19.02 -14.42
N SER A 575 -18.44 18.34 -14.09
CA SER A 575 -17.73 18.58 -12.83
C SER A 575 -17.21 20.01 -12.73
N VAL A 576 -16.91 20.44 -11.50
CA VAL A 576 -16.35 21.78 -11.25
C VAL A 576 -15.10 22.06 -12.10
N VAL A 577 -14.25 21.04 -12.32
CA VAL A 577 -13.03 21.15 -13.14
C VAL A 577 -13.35 21.37 -14.62
N HIS A 578 -14.42 20.74 -15.13
CA HIS A 578 -14.87 20.94 -16.51
C HIS A 578 -15.44 22.35 -16.70
N ARG A 579 -16.28 22.80 -15.76
CA ARG A 579 -16.82 24.16 -15.75
C ARG A 579 -15.72 25.21 -15.66
N ALA A 580 -14.73 25.02 -14.78
CA ALA A 580 -13.62 25.94 -14.66
C ALA A 580 -12.82 26.09 -15.96
N ARG A 581 -12.56 24.98 -16.68
CA ARG A 581 -11.91 25.03 -18.00
C ARG A 581 -12.75 25.75 -19.06
N ALA A 582 -14.06 25.53 -19.04
CA ALA A 582 -14.98 26.20 -19.94
C ALA A 582 -15.00 27.71 -19.68
N TRP A 583 -14.99 28.13 -18.41
CA TRP A 583 -14.84 29.52 -18.01
C TRP A 583 -13.52 30.13 -18.47
N ARG A 584 -12.38 29.46 -18.28
CA ARG A 584 -11.09 29.93 -18.83
C ARG A 584 -11.15 30.09 -20.35
N TRP A 585 -11.82 29.16 -21.05
CA TRP A 585 -11.98 29.27 -22.51
C TRP A 585 -12.89 30.43 -22.91
N TYR A 586 -14.01 30.63 -22.21
CA TYR A 586 -14.92 31.74 -22.42
C TYR A 586 -14.20 33.07 -22.22
N LEU A 587 -13.49 33.26 -21.11
CA LEU A 587 -12.74 34.48 -20.81
C LEU A 587 -11.69 34.82 -21.87
N ARG A 588 -11.01 33.82 -22.44
CA ARG A 588 -10.09 34.02 -23.58
C ARG A 588 -10.81 34.45 -24.85
N ARG A 589 -12.00 33.90 -25.11
CA ARG A 589 -12.80 34.28 -26.28
C ARG A 589 -13.32 35.71 -26.16
N GLN A 590 -13.55 36.18 -24.93
CA GLN A 590 -13.87 37.58 -24.64
C GLN A 590 -12.62 38.48 -24.57
N GLU A 591 -11.43 37.96 -24.93
CA GLU A 591 -10.15 38.69 -24.91
C GLU A 591 -9.74 39.23 -23.52
N LEU A 592 -10.43 38.79 -22.46
CA LEU A 592 -10.10 39.12 -21.07
C LEU A 592 -8.89 38.32 -20.56
N LEU A 593 -8.55 37.22 -21.23
CA LEU A 593 -7.39 36.40 -20.94
C LEU A 593 -6.51 36.19 -22.17
N GLY A 594 -5.21 36.37 -21.99
CA GLY A 594 -4.21 36.03 -22.98
C GLY A 594 -4.05 34.52 -23.23
N LYS A 595 -3.15 34.18 -24.16
CA LYS A 595 -2.76 32.78 -24.41
C LYS A 595 -2.09 32.18 -23.16
N ASP A 596 -2.46 30.94 -22.82
CA ASP A 596 -1.86 30.20 -21.70
C ASP A 596 -0.44 29.77 -22.08
N THR A 597 0.56 30.51 -21.61
CA THR A 597 1.98 30.19 -21.79
C THR A 597 2.53 29.32 -20.65
N ALA A 598 1.83 29.28 -19.51
CA ALA A 598 2.21 28.47 -18.36
C ALA A 598 2.02 26.97 -18.65
N PRO A 599 2.82 26.09 -18.03
CA PRO A 599 2.66 24.65 -18.20
C PRO A 599 1.27 24.19 -17.74
N ILE A 600 0.90 22.99 -18.17
CA ILE A 600 -0.38 22.38 -17.79
C ILE A 600 -0.45 22.18 -16.27
N SER A 601 -1.62 22.43 -15.67
CA SER A 601 -1.87 22.05 -14.28
C SER A 601 -1.87 20.53 -14.14
N PHE A 602 -1.37 20.01 -13.02
CA PHE A 602 -1.39 18.58 -12.71
C PHE A 602 -2.80 18.01 -12.64
N VAL A 603 -3.78 18.78 -12.17
CA VAL A 603 -5.19 18.34 -12.03
C VAL A 603 -5.89 18.32 -13.40
N GLN A 604 -5.51 19.20 -14.31
CA GLN A 604 -6.21 19.38 -15.58
C GLN A 604 -6.07 18.20 -16.55
N LYS A 605 -5.30 17.16 -16.20
CA LYS A 605 -5.28 15.91 -16.96
C LYS A 605 -6.33 14.88 -16.52
N ASN A 606 -6.86 14.96 -15.31
CA ASN A 606 -7.63 13.86 -14.72
C ASN A 606 -9.03 13.63 -15.31
N SER A 607 -9.44 14.38 -16.35
CA SER A 607 -10.76 14.22 -16.97
C SER A 607 -10.87 13.15 -18.07
N PHE A 608 -9.80 12.42 -18.44
CA PHE A 608 -9.94 11.38 -19.48
C PHE A 608 -9.21 10.06 -19.15
N ARG A 609 -9.99 8.98 -19.14
CA ARG A 609 -9.57 7.58 -18.98
C ARG A 609 -8.30 7.26 -19.78
N ARG A 610 -7.35 6.55 -19.17
CA ARG A 610 -6.44 5.64 -19.89
C ARG A 610 -7.32 4.81 -20.83
N HIS A 611 -7.08 4.85 -22.14
CA HIS A 611 -7.61 3.81 -23.00
C HIS A 611 -7.05 2.49 -22.48
N SER A 612 -7.91 1.65 -21.89
CA SER A 612 -7.56 0.25 -21.67
C SER A 612 -7.14 -0.33 -23.02
N PRO A 613 -6.04 -1.09 -23.10
CA PRO A 613 -5.60 -1.74 -24.35
C PRO A 613 -6.70 -2.60 -25.01
N ALA A 614 -7.73 -3.00 -24.26
CA ALA A 614 -8.95 -3.62 -24.78
C ALA A 614 -9.66 -2.79 -25.87
N GLY A 615 -9.55 -1.46 -25.84
CA GLY A 615 -10.14 -0.57 -26.86
C GLY A 615 -9.41 -0.62 -28.21
N THR A 616 -8.10 -0.89 -28.19
CA THR A 616 -7.28 -1.02 -29.40
C THR A 616 -7.59 -2.33 -30.12
N TRP A 617 -7.80 -3.42 -29.37
CA TRP A 617 -8.21 -4.71 -29.92
C TRP A 617 -9.62 -4.65 -30.53
N LYS A 618 -10.60 -4.02 -29.86
CA LYS A 618 -11.95 -3.80 -30.42
C LYS A 618 -11.95 -2.95 -31.70
N ARG A 619 -11.04 -1.98 -31.84
CA ARG A 619 -10.90 -1.20 -33.08
C ARG A 619 -10.22 -1.98 -34.19
N LYS A 620 -9.22 -2.82 -33.88
CA LYS A 620 -8.62 -3.74 -34.85
C LYS A 620 -9.66 -4.77 -35.33
N LEU A 621 -10.44 -5.34 -34.42
CA LEU A 621 -11.53 -6.27 -34.76
C LEU A 621 -12.59 -5.61 -35.64
N ARG A 622 -13.04 -4.39 -35.31
CA ARG A 622 -14.00 -3.63 -36.15
C ARG A 622 -13.46 -3.25 -37.52
N ARG A 623 -12.16 -2.98 -37.65
CA ARG A 623 -11.51 -2.74 -38.94
C ARG A 623 -11.37 -4.02 -39.75
N PHE A 624 -11.07 -5.13 -39.08
CA PHE A 624 -10.97 -6.44 -39.69
C PHE A 624 -12.33 -6.93 -40.21
N THR A 625 -13.40 -6.83 -39.40
CA THR A 625 -14.75 -7.20 -39.84
C THR A 625 -15.24 -6.32 -40.98
N ARG A 626 -14.97 -5.00 -40.97
CA ARG A 626 -15.33 -4.13 -42.11
C ARG A 626 -14.60 -4.44 -43.41
N ARG A 627 -13.44 -5.10 -43.36
CA ARG A 627 -12.70 -5.57 -44.55
C ARG A 627 -13.11 -6.98 -45.00
N LEU A 628 -13.94 -7.66 -44.22
CA LEU A 628 -14.53 -8.96 -44.60
C LEU A 628 -15.94 -8.80 -45.17
N PHE A 629 -16.59 -7.65 -44.93
CA PHE A 629 -17.93 -7.32 -45.44
C PHE A 629 -17.91 -6.26 -46.56
N HIS A 630 -16.72 -5.91 -47.03
CA HIS A 630 -16.43 -5.21 -48.28
C HIS A 630 -15.38 -6.04 -49.00
#